data_AF-A0A916M8L2-F1
#
_entry.id   AF-A0A916M8L2-F1
#
_cell.length_a   1.000
_cell.length_b   1.000
_cell.length_c   1.000
_cell.angle_alpha   90.00
_cell.angle_beta   90.00
_cell.angle_gamma   90.00
#
_symmetry.space_group_name_H-M   'P 1'
#
loop_
_entity.id
_entity.type
_entity.pdbx_description
1 polymer ?
#
loop_
_entity_poly.entity_id
_entity_poly.type
_entity_poly.pdbx_seq_one_letter_code
_entity_poly.pdbx_strand_id
1 'polypeptide(L)'
;MDLVHRRRAVYTGLRPFLDDLRLMQALELWQQEFSHKPTFALNVFVAQCCTTPELKERRGEILRAVIHAMDLPVGKLLPDPQINTKSVADMQADAEYELDSVTTVFVLLLTQMLGKYDAVSQGGIRNYLLENLGQIKADQFSIARLKDWLAGYSSNLAANFGIEQLQQLINLAYVSMCQYVGPVKADQLLAQSLREVERQAAALKVNLRDFL
;
A
#
# COMPACT_ATOMS: atom_id res chain seq x y z
N MET A 1 8.18 24.18 -2.77
CA MET A 1 8.27 22.77 -2.37
C MET A 1 6.96 22.41 -1.70
N ASP A 2 6.27 21.36 -2.17
CA ASP A 2 4.96 20.98 -1.64
C ASP A 2 5.10 20.28 -0.27
N LEU A 3 3.97 20.16 0.46
CA LEU A 3 3.94 19.56 1.80
C LEU A 3 4.44 18.09 1.78
N VAL A 4 4.05 17.35 0.74
CA VAL A 4 4.40 15.93 0.53
C VAL A 4 5.91 15.76 0.38
N HIS A 5 6.57 16.57 -0.44
CA HIS A 5 8.02 16.54 -0.60
C HIS A 5 8.72 16.85 0.73
N ARG A 6 8.28 17.89 1.44
CA ARG A 6 8.89 18.27 2.72
C ARG A 6 8.74 17.18 3.78
N ARG A 7 7.58 16.54 3.86
CA ARG A 7 7.33 15.40 4.75
C ARG A 7 8.23 14.21 4.43
N ARG A 8 8.37 13.88 3.14
CA ARG A 8 9.29 12.84 2.66
C ARG A 8 10.75 13.15 2.96
N ALA A 9 11.16 14.40 2.83
CA ALA A 9 12.51 14.85 3.19
C ALA A 9 12.78 14.69 4.70
N VAL A 10 11.85 15.13 5.53
CA VAL A 10 11.95 14.97 7.00
C VAL A 10 12.01 13.50 7.39
N TYR A 11 11.14 12.66 6.81
CA TYR A 11 11.16 11.21 7.01
C TYR A 11 12.51 10.59 6.60
N THR A 12 13.00 10.94 5.42
CA THR A 12 14.29 10.45 4.88
C THR A 12 15.46 10.84 5.77
N GLY A 13 15.51 12.08 6.25
CA GLY A 13 16.60 12.58 7.09
C GLY A 13 16.60 12.01 8.51
N LEU A 14 15.44 11.68 9.07
CA LEU A 14 15.33 11.13 10.43
C LEU A 14 15.48 9.61 10.50
N ARG A 15 15.15 8.90 9.42
CA ARG A 15 15.14 7.42 9.36
C ARG A 15 16.40 6.72 9.90
N PRO A 16 17.64 7.21 9.65
CA PRO A 16 18.85 6.55 10.15
C PRO A 16 19.04 6.63 11.67
N PHE A 17 18.29 7.49 12.35
CA PHE A 17 18.51 7.84 13.77
C PHE A 17 17.38 7.41 14.69
N LEU A 18 16.16 7.26 14.15
CA LEU A 18 14.96 6.95 14.90
C LEU A 18 14.37 5.60 14.47
N ASP A 19 13.88 4.85 15.45
CA ASP A 19 13.03 3.69 15.21
C ASP A 19 11.66 4.10 14.61
N ASP A 20 10.91 3.12 14.11
CA ASP A 20 9.64 3.35 13.42
C ASP A 20 8.64 4.15 14.26
N LEU A 21 8.54 3.84 15.56
CA LEU A 21 7.58 4.48 16.47
C LEU A 21 7.92 5.95 16.69
N ARG A 22 9.18 6.24 17.04
CA ARG A 22 9.67 7.61 17.29
C ARG A 22 9.65 8.45 16.01
N LEU A 23 9.91 7.82 14.88
CA LEU A 23 9.88 8.48 13.57
C LEU A 23 8.47 8.94 13.20
N MET A 24 7.46 8.11 13.44
CA MET A 24 6.05 8.48 13.20
C MET A 24 5.61 9.63 14.13
N GLN A 25 5.96 9.58 15.41
CA GLN A 25 5.68 10.66 16.36
C GLN A 25 6.36 11.98 15.95
N ALA A 26 7.63 11.91 15.53
CA ALA A 26 8.36 13.08 15.05
C ALA A 26 7.72 13.69 13.80
N LEU A 27 7.21 12.87 12.88
CA LEU A 27 6.53 13.35 11.68
C LEU A 27 5.19 14.01 11.99
N GLU A 28 4.42 13.46 12.92
CA GLU A 28 3.17 14.06 13.37
C GLU A 28 3.41 15.44 14.00
N LEU A 29 4.36 15.51 14.93
CA LEU A 29 4.80 16.77 15.56
C LEU A 29 5.25 17.79 14.50
N TRP A 30 6.09 17.35 13.55
CA TRP A 30 6.54 18.22 12.47
C TRP A 30 5.38 18.76 11.64
N GLN A 31 4.43 17.90 11.28
CA GLN A 31 3.31 18.29 10.44
C GLN A 31 2.37 19.27 11.13
N GLN A 32 2.08 19.05 12.41
CA GLN A 32 1.20 19.91 13.21
C GLN A 32 1.85 21.25 13.52
N GLU A 33 3.12 21.25 13.97
CA GLU A 33 3.74 22.45 14.54
C GLU A 33 4.76 23.14 13.64
N PHE A 34 5.33 22.46 12.64
CA PHE A 34 6.48 22.95 11.87
C PHE A 34 6.30 22.96 10.35
N SER A 35 5.26 22.32 9.81
CA SER A 35 5.02 22.24 8.35
C SER A 35 4.87 23.61 7.68
N HIS A 36 4.27 24.58 8.36
CA HIS A 36 4.08 25.94 7.87
C HIS A 36 5.28 26.86 8.20
N LYS A 37 6.23 26.39 9.01
CA LYS A 37 7.39 27.17 9.45
C LYS A 37 8.54 27.09 8.42
N PRO A 38 9.40 28.12 8.37
CA PRO A 38 10.59 28.15 7.52
C PRO A 38 11.66 27.14 7.96
N THR A 39 12.60 26.82 7.06
CA THR A 39 13.63 25.78 7.23
C THR A 39 14.48 25.94 8.49
N PHE A 40 14.77 27.17 8.94
CA PHE A 40 15.55 27.39 10.17
C PHE A 40 14.84 26.86 11.43
N ALA A 41 13.50 26.71 11.40
CA ALA A 41 12.74 26.12 12.49
C ALA A 41 13.02 24.60 12.66
N LEU A 42 13.67 23.96 11.68
CA LEU A 42 14.10 22.55 11.77
C LEU A 42 15.07 22.33 12.94
N ASN A 43 15.87 23.33 13.34
CA ASN A 43 16.76 23.19 14.49
C ASN A 43 15.97 23.02 15.80
N VAL A 44 14.85 23.75 15.94
CA VAL A 44 13.97 23.64 17.10
C VAL A 44 13.21 22.31 17.08
N PHE A 45 12.69 21.92 15.92
CA PHE A 45 12.05 20.62 15.71
C PHE A 45 12.99 19.45 16.07
N VAL A 46 14.20 19.41 15.50
CA VAL A 46 15.17 18.34 15.78
C VAL A 46 15.55 18.32 17.26
N ALA A 47 15.60 19.47 17.93
CA ALA A 47 15.82 19.52 19.39
C ALA A 47 14.71 18.78 20.16
N GLN A 48 13.46 18.94 19.75
CA GLN A 48 12.31 18.28 20.38
C GLN A 48 12.30 16.77 20.12
N CYS A 49 12.83 16.31 18.97
CA CYS A 49 13.00 14.88 18.69
C CYS A 49 14.12 14.21 19.49
N CYS A 50 15.12 14.97 19.96
CA CYS A 50 16.27 14.43 20.69
C CYS A 50 16.00 14.32 22.19
N THR A 51 15.15 13.36 22.58
CA THR A 51 14.73 13.19 23.97
C THR A 51 15.74 12.42 24.84
N THR A 52 16.55 11.54 24.24
CA THR A 52 17.56 10.73 24.95
C THR A 52 18.96 11.39 24.92
N PRO A 53 19.85 11.09 25.87
CA PRO A 53 21.22 11.63 25.88
C PRO A 53 22.00 11.35 24.59
N GLU A 54 21.86 10.13 24.04
CA GLU A 54 22.56 9.69 22.83
C GLU A 54 22.10 10.48 21.60
N LEU A 55 20.80 10.78 21.51
CA LEU A 55 20.25 11.60 20.43
C LEU A 55 20.68 13.06 20.55
N LYS A 56 20.80 13.59 21.79
CA LYS A 56 21.27 14.96 22.02
C LYS A 56 22.71 15.16 21.56
N GLU A 57 23.58 14.19 21.77
CA GLU A 57 24.97 14.22 21.26
C GLU A 57 25.02 14.21 19.73
N ARG A 58 24.12 13.47 19.09
CA ARG A 58 24.01 13.38 17.62
C ARG A 58 23.14 14.47 16.98
N ARG A 59 22.61 15.42 17.74
CA ARG A 59 21.65 16.44 17.27
C ARG A 59 22.14 17.19 16.02
N GLY A 60 23.42 17.58 15.98
CA GLY A 60 24.00 18.29 14.84
C GLY A 60 24.13 17.43 13.58
N GLU A 61 24.29 16.11 13.74
CA GLU A 61 24.28 15.14 12.64
C GLU A 61 22.87 14.97 12.09
N ILE A 62 21.88 14.79 12.97
CA ILE A 62 20.46 14.65 12.63
C ILE A 62 19.96 15.88 11.88
N LEU A 63 20.27 17.08 12.38
CA LEU A 63 19.85 18.34 11.74
C LEU A 63 20.42 18.46 10.32
N ARG A 64 21.71 18.12 10.13
CA ARG A 64 22.34 18.16 8.80
C ARG A 64 21.71 17.14 7.85
N ALA A 65 21.38 15.94 8.34
CA ALA A 65 20.72 14.92 7.52
C ALA A 65 19.32 15.37 7.05
N VAL A 66 18.54 15.99 7.93
CA VAL A 66 17.22 16.54 7.59
C VAL A 66 17.33 17.70 6.60
N ILE A 67 18.24 18.66 6.82
CA ILE A 67 18.45 19.76 5.88
C ILE A 67 18.92 19.24 4.51
N HIS A 68 19.88 18.32 4.49
CA HIS A 68 20.36 17.72 3.26
C HIS A 68 19.22 17.02 2.50
N ALA A 69 18.37 16.27 3.19
CA ALA A 69 17.21 15.63 2.58
C ALA A 69 16.21 16.63 2.00
N MET A 70 16.10 17.85 2.55
CA MET A 70 15.23 18.91 2.02
C MET A 70 15.74 19.47 0.68
N ASP A 71 16.99 19.23 0.31
CA ASP A 71 17.56 19.67 -0.97
C ASP A 71 17.59 18.54 -2.02
N LEU A 72 17.24 17.31 -1.64
CA LEU A 72 17.26 16.16 -2.54
C LEU A 72 16.08 16.18 -3.54
N PRO A 73 16.27 15.66 -4.77
CA PRO A 73 15.17 15.47 -5.70
C PRO A 73 14.21 14.37 -5.21
N VAL A 74 12.93 14.49 -5.56
CA VAL A 74 11.84 13.57 -5.15
C VAL A 74 12.18 12.08 -5.34
N GLY A 75 12.90 11.73 -6.40
CA GLY A 75 13.30 10.34 -6.71
C GLY A 75 14.40 9.76 -5.80
N LYS A 76 15.06 10.59 -4.98
CA LYS A 76 16.07 10.16 -3.98
C LYS A 76 15.51 10.13 -2.55
N LEU A 77 14.26 10.58 -2.37
CA LEU A 77 13.57 10.56 -1.08
C LEU A 77 12.85 9.23 -0.87
N LEU A 78 12.83 8.77 0.38
CA LEU A 78 11.98 7.65 0.76
C LEU A 78 10.49 7.94 0.44
N PRO A 79 9.65 6.90 0.25
CA PRO A 79 8.22 7.06 0.06
C PRO A 79 7.57 7.84 1.21
N ASP A 80 6.45 8.50 0.94
CA ASP A 80 5.75 9.25 1.98
C ASP A 80 5.14 8.32 3.04
N PRO A 81 5.47 8.48 4.33
CA PRO A 81 4.89 7.69 5.41
C PRO A 81 3.38 7.90 5.56
N GLN A 82 2.83 9.02 5.08
CA GLN A 82 1.39 9.32 5.12
C GLN A 82 0.65 9.03 3.82
N ILE A 83 1.29 8.45 2.79
CA ILE A 83 0.53 7.92 1.66
C ILE A 83 -0.45 6.81 2.11
N ASN A 84 -0.32 6.28 3.34
CA ASN A 84 -1.14 5.17 3.82
C ASN A 84 -1.76 5.31 5.23
N THR A 85 -1.80 6.50 5.83
CA THR A 85 -2.64 6.70 7.04
C THR A 85 -4.01 7.21 6.59
N LYS A 86 -4.87 6.27 6.17
CA LYS A 86 -6.31 6.53 6.03
C LYS A 86 -6.80 7.19 7.32
N SER A 87 -7.59 8.26 7.25
CA SER A 87 -8.17 8.84 8.47
C SER A 87 -9.07 7.78 9.13
N VAL A 88 -9.36 7.92 10.43
CA VAL A 88 -10.28 7.00 11.11
C VAL A 88 -11.65 6.95 10.39
N ALA A 89 -12.09 8.08 9.84
CA ALA A 89 -13.31 8.15 9.03
C ALA A 89 -13.18 7.39 7.70
N ASP A 90 -12.04 7.46 7.01
CA ASP A 90 -11.79 6.71 5.77
C ASP A 90 -11.66 5.21 6.03
N MET A 91 -11.06 4.82 7.17
CA MET A 91 -11.00 3.41 7.60
C MET A 91 -12.38 2.85 7.92
N GLN A 92 -13.25 3.65 8.57
CA GLN A 92 -14.64 3.30 8.84
C GLN A 92 -15.45 3.19 7.55
N ALA A 93 -15.32 4.16 6.64
CA ALA A 93 -15.99 4.14 5.35
C ALA A 93 -15.57 2.93 4.50
N ASP A 94 -14.29 2.55 4.53
CA ASP A 94 -13.80 1.35 3.84
C ASP A 94 -14.29 0.05 4.49
N ALA A 95 -14.44 0.03 5.82
CA ALA A 95 -14.94 -1.14 6.54
C ALA A 95 -16.45 -1.37 6.33
N GLU A 96 -17.21 -0.29 6.12
CA GLU A 96 -18.66 -0.31 5.88
C GLU A 96 -19.02 -0.38 4.39
N TYR A 97 -18.03 -0.34 3.48
CA TYR A 97 -18.29 -0.38 2.04
C TYR A 97 -18.87 -1.73 1.61
N GLU A 98 -20.10 -1.72 1.10
CA GLU A 98 -20.74 -2.91 0.54
C GLU A 98 -20.25 -3.17 -0.89
N LEU A 99 -19.53 -4.28 -1.05
CA LEU A 99 -19.14 -4.79 -2.35
C LEU A 99 -20.36 -5.36 -3.09
N ASP A 100 -20.39 -5.17 -4.41
CA ASP A 100 -21.32 -5.89 -5.26
C ASP A 100 -20.97 -7.39 -5.31
N SER A 101 -21.91 -8.20 -5.81
CA SER A 101 -21.73 -9.64 -5.90
C SER A 101 -20.50 -10.05 -6.71
N VAL A 102 -20.20 -9.33 -7.80
CA VAL A 102 -19.12 -9.68 -8.73
C VAL A 102 -17.76 -9.43 -8.09
N THR A 103 -17.58 -8.26 -7.51
CA THR A 103 -16.35 -7.85 -6.81
C THR A 103 -16.15 -8.70 -5.55
N THR A 104 -17.22 -9.06 -4.84
CA THR A 104 -17.16 -10.00 -3.72
C THR A 104 -16.59 -11.36 -4.16
N VAL A 105 -17.09 -11.92 -5.25
CA VAL A 105 -16.62 -13.21 -5.78
C VAL A 105 -15.17 -13.11 -6.26
N PHE A 106 -14.77 -12.00 -6.88
CA PHE A 106 -13.38 -11.75 -7.23
C PHE A 106 -12.45 -11.74 -6.02
N VAL A 107 -12.80 -11.03 -4.94
CA VAL A 107 -11.99 -10.97 -3.72
C VAL A 107 -11.83 -12.37 -3.11
N LEU A 108 -12.90 -13.16 -3.11
CA LEU A 108 -12.85 -14.56 -2.67
C LEU A 108 -11.92 -15.39 -3.55
N LEU A 109 -12.05 -15.30 -4.88
CA LEU A 109 -11.23 -16.03 -5.83
C LEU A 109 -9.75 -15.68 -5.71
N LEU A 110 -9.41 -14.39 -5.71
CA LEU A 110 -8.03 -13.94 -5.58
C LEU A 110 -7.42 -14.38 -4.23
N THR A 111 -8.20 -14.34 -3.15
CA THR A 111 -7.78 -14.84 -1.84
C THR A 111 -7.48 -16.35 -1.88
N GLN A 112 -8.35 -17.15 -2.50
CA GLN A 112 -8.10 -18.59 -2.64
C GLN A 112 -6.87 -18.89 -3.50
N MET A 113 -6.69 -18.16 -4.60
CA MET A 113 -5.52 -18.32 -5.48
C MET A 113 -4.22 -17.99 -4.75
N LEU A 114 -4.17 -16.86 -4.03
CA LEU A 114 -3.00 -16.47 -3.23
C LEU A 114 -2.74 -17.45 -2.07
N GLY A 115 -3.80 -17.96 -1.44
CA GLY A 115 -3.72 -18.92 -0.34
C GLY A 115 -3.05 -20.26 -0.71
N LYS A 116 -2.82 -20.54 -2.00
CA LYS A 116 -2.06 -21.72 -2.47
C LYS A 116 -0.54 -21.57 -2.36
N TYR A 117 -0.07 -20.38 -2.02
CA TYR A 117 1.35 -20.03 -2.01
C TYR A 117 1.83 -19.68 -0.60
N ASP A 118 3.14 -19.78 -0.36
CA ASP A 118 3.77 -19.30 0.86
C ASP A 118 3.81 -17.76 0.91
N ALA A 119 4.07 -17.18 2.08
CA ALA A 119 4.02 -15.74 2.28
C ALA A 119 4.97 -14.94 1.36
N VAL A 120 6.13 -15.50 1.00
CA VAL A 120 7.09 -14.82 0.11
C VAL A 120 6.52 -14.74 -1.30
N SER A 121 6.04 -15.87 -1.83
CA SER A 121 5.42 -15.94 -3.16
C SER A 121 4.14 -15.11 -3.23
N GLN A 122 3.30 -15.10 -2.18
CA GLN A 122 2.13 -14.22 -2.09
C GLN A 122 2.50 -12.73 -2.20
N GLY A 123 3.54 -12.30 -1.47
CA GLY A 123 4.05 -10.94 -1.55
C GLY A 123 4.55 -10.58 -2.95
N GLY A 124 5.26 -11.51 -3.61
CA GLY A 124 5.72 -11.35 -4.98
C GLY A 124 4.59 -11.20 -6.00
N ILE A 125 3.54 -12.04 -5.91
CA ILE A 125 2.35 -11.93 -6.77
C ILE A 125 1.63 -10.60 -6.54
N ARG A 126 1.47 -10.16 -5.29
CA ARG A 126 0.87 -8.86 -4.96
C ARG A 126 1.67 -7.69 -5.53
N ASN A 127 2.99 -7.73 -5.42
CA ASN A 127 3.87 -6.71 -6.00
C ASN A 127 3.76 -6.67 -7.52
N TYR A 128 3.70 -7.83 -8.19
CA TYR A 128 3.48 -7.89 -9.63
C TYR A 128 2.14 -7.24 -10.03
N LEU A 129 1.06 -7.51 -9.29
CA LEU A 129 -0.22 -6.85 -9.52
C LEU A 129 -0.11 -5.32 -9.36
N LEU A 130 0.54 -4.85 -8.28
CA LEU A 130 0.76 -3.42 -8.01
C LEU A 130 1.54 -2.72 -9.13
N GLU A 131 2.58 -3.36 -9.67
CA GLU A 131 3.38 -2.83 -10.78
C GLU A 131 2.59 -2.74 -12.09
N ASN A 132 1.61 -3.63 -12.29
CA ASN A 132 0.80 -3.72 -13.50
C ASN A 132 -0.59 -3.07 -13.37
N LEU A 133 -0.92 -2.44 -12.24
CA LEU A 133 -2.20 -1.75 -12.03
C LEU A 133 -2.48 -0.65 -13.07
N GLY A 134 -1.44 -0.03 -13.62
CA GLY A 134 -1.58 0.99 -14.68
C GLY A 134 -2.23 0.49 -15.97
N GLN A 135 -2.34 -0.84 -16.16
CA GLN A 135 -3.02 -1.45 -17.31
C GLN A 135 -4.55 -1.51 -17.12
N ILE A 136 -5.02 -1.42 -15.87
CA ILE A 136 -6.45 -1.53 -15.55
C ILE A 136 -7.14 -0.20 -15.83
N LYS A 137 -8.15 -0.23 -16.71
CA LYS A 137 -8.98 0.94 -17.02
C LYS A 137 -10.08 1.08 -15.96
N ALA A 138 -9.74 1.75 -14.86
CA ALA A 138 -10.68 2.18 -13.82
C ALA A 138 -10.41 3.64 -13.43
N ASP A 139 -11.33 4.25 -12.71
CA ASP A 139 -11.15 5.61 -12.20
C ASP A 139 -10.05 5.66 -11.12
N GLN A 140 -9.52 6.87 -10.90
CA GLN A 140 -8.39 7.08 -9.99
C GLN A 140 -8.71 6.70 -8.54
N PHE A 141 -9.97 6.83 -8.10
CA PHE A 141 -10.38 6.48 -6.75
C PHE A 141 -10.38 4.96 -6.57
N SER A 142 -10.99 4.21 -7.50
CA SER A 142 -11.01 2.75 -7.47
C SER A 142 -9.61 2.15 -7.53
N ILE A 143 -8.73 2.69 -8.40
CA ILE A 143 -7.32 2.25 -8.48
C ILE A 143 -6.58 2.51 -7.16
N ALA A 144 -6.81 3.65 -6.49
CA ALA A 144 -6.20 3.92 -5.20
C ALA A 144 -6.65 2.90 -4.13
N ARG A 145 -7.96 2.59 -4.05
CA ARG A 145 -8.49 1.59 -3.11
C ARG A 145 -7.94 0.18 -3.37
N LEU A 146 -7.83 -0.20 -4.64
CA LEU A 146 -7.23 -1.48 -5.03
C LEU A 146 -5.75 -1.56 -4.67
N LYS A 147 -5.00 -0.47 -4.90
CA LYS A 147 -3.59 -0.36 -4.52
C LYS A 147 -3.40 -0.52 -3.01
N ASP A 148 -4.21 0.19 -2.21
CA ASP A 148 -4.14 0.11 -0.75
C ASP A 148 -4.41 -1.30 -0.25
N TRP A 149 -5.42 -1.96 -0.81
CA TRP A 149 -5.78 -3.32 -0.44
C TRP A 149 -4.71 -4.34 -0.83
N LEU A 150 -4.14 -4.24 -2.04
CA LEU A 150 -3.09 -5.14 -2.49
C LEU A 150 -1.80 -4.97 -1.67
N ALA A 151 -1.45 -3.73 -1.33
CA ALA A 151 -0.28 -3.40 -0.52
C ALA A 151 -0.48 -3.67 0.99
N GLY A 152 -1.68 -4.06 1.42
CA GLY A 152 -1.99 -4.38 2.82
C GLY A 152 -2.23 -3.16 3.72
N TYR A 153 -2.43 -1.97 3.14
CA TYR A 153 -2.80 -0.76 3.87
C TYR A 153 -4.29 -0.72 4.24
N SER A 154 -5.12 -1.54 3.59
CA SER A 154 -6.48 -1.85 4.06
C SER A 154 -6.73 -3.35 4.16
N SER A 155 -7.51 -3.72 5.18
CA SER A 155 -7.99 -5.09 5.39
C SER A 155 -9.00 -5.53 4.34
N ASN A 156 -9.84 -4.60 3.87
CA ASN A 156 -10.89 -4.85 2.88
C ASN A 156 -10.68 -4.00 1.62
N LEU A 157 -11.24 -4.49 0.51
CA LEU A 157 -11.38 -3.72 -0.72
C LEU A 157 -12.65 -2.86 -0.61
N ALA A 158 -12.53 -1.56 -0.83
CA ALA A 158 -13.63 -0.59 -0.72
C ALA A 158 -13.93 0.10 -2.07
N ALA A 159 -14.00 -0.70 -3.14
CA ALA A 159 -14.34 -0.24 -4.48
C ALA A 159 -14.91 -1.41 -5.30
N ASN A 160 -15.93 -1.13 -6.10
CA ASN A 160 -16.50 -2.08 -7.06
C ASN A 160 -15.87 -1.93 -8.44
N PHE A 161 -15.73 -3.04 -9.15
CA PHE A 161 -15.12 -3.08 -10.48
C PHE A 161 -16.02 -3.83 -11.45
N GLY A 162 -16.00 -3.42 -12.72
CA GLY A 162 -16.65 -4.17 -13.78
C GLY A 162 -15.93 -5.48 -14.06
N ILE A 163 -16.64 -6.41 -14.68
CA ILE A 163 -16.14 -7.75 -14.95
C ILE A 163 -14.86 -7.75 -15.80
N GLU A 164 -14.74 -6.83 -16.77
CA GLU A 164 -13.56 -6.71 -17.62
C GLU A 164 -12.30 -6.34 -16.82
N GLN A 165 -12.42 -5.44 -15.84
CA GLN A 165 -11.29 -5.07 -14.98
C GLN A 165 -10.88 -6.24 -14.07
N LEU A 166 -11.86 -6.97 -13.54
CA LEU A 166 -11.61 -8.11 -12.65
C LEU A 166 -10.99 -9.29 -13.40
N GLN A 167 -11.44 -9.58 -14.63
CA GLN A 167 -10.84 -10.56 -15.52
C GLN A 167 -9.37 -10.21 -15.82
N GLN A 168 -9.06 -8.95 -16.11
CA GLN A 168 -7.68 -8.50 -16.30
C GLN A 168 -6.82 -8.73 -15.04
N LEU A 169 -7.34 -8.46 -13.86
CA LEU A 169 -6.62 -8.70 -12.60
C LEU A 169 -6.36 -10.20 -12.35
N ILE A 170 -7.34 -11.06 -12.63
CA ILE A 170 -7.15 -12.52 -12.55
C ILE A 170 -6.10 -12.99 -13.55
N ASN A 171 -6.11 -12.46 -14.78
CA ASN A 171 -5.12 -12.78 -15.79
C ASN A 171 -3.70 -12.35 -15.38
N LEU A 172 -3.53 -11.16 -14.81
CA LEU A 172 -2.24 -10.71 -14.28
C LEU A 172 -1.76 -11.60 -13.12
N ALA A 173 -2.66 -11.99 -12.21
CA ALA A 173 -2.35 -12.91 -11.12
C ALA A 173 -1.92 -14.28 -11.66
N TYR A 174 -2.64 -14.81 -12.65
CA TYR A 174 -2.31 -16.06 -13.32
C TYR A 174 -0.94 -16.01 -14.01
N VAL A 175 -0.63 -14.94 -14.74
CA VAL A 175 0.69 -14.76 -15.37
C VAL A 175 1.80 -14.76 -14.32
N SER A 176 1.61 -14.08 -13.20
CA SER A 176 2.57 -14.09 -12.09
C SER A 176 2.73 -15.50 -11.50
N MET A 177 1.62 -16.20 -11.26
CA MET A 177 1.62 -17.58 -10.75
C MET A 177 2.37 -18.55 -11.68
N CYS A 178 2.19 -18.42 -13.00
CA CYS A 178 2.93 -19.20 -13.99
C CYS A 178 4.45 -19.00 -13.87
N GLN A 179 4.92 -17.82 -13.47
CA GLN A 179 6.36 -17.58 -13.26
C GLN A 179 6.90 -18.34 -12.03
N TYR A 180 6.07 -18.55 -11.00
CA TYR A 180 6.48 -19.26 -9.78
C TYR A 180 6.42 -20.78 -9.90
N VAL A 181 5.36 -21.33 -10.50
CA VAL A 181 5.10 -22.79 -10.48
C VAL A 181 4.99 -23.42 -11.87
N GLY A 182 5.09 -22.63 -12.94
CA GLY A 182 4.86 -23.06 -14.30
C GLY A 182 3.37 -23.15 -14.66
N PRO A 183 3.02 -23.14 -15.96
CA PRO A 183 1.65 -23.00 -16.43
C PRO A 183 0.74 -24.18 -16.05
N VAL A 184 1.24 -25.42 -16.16
CA VAL A 184 0.43 -26.62 -15.85
C VAL A 184 -0.03 -26.62 -14.39
N LYS A 185 0.87 -26.28 -13.47
CA LYS A 185 0.54 -26.25 -12.04
C LYS A 185 -0.30 -25.03 -11.67
N ALA A 186 -0.04 -23.87 -12.28
CA ALA A 186 -0.88 -22.68 -12.13
C ALA A 186 -2.34 -22.96 -12.55
N ASP A 187 -2.55 -23.67 -13.66
CA ASP A 187 -3.88 -24.09 -14.13
C ASP A 187 -4.61 -24.96 -13.10
N GLN A 188 -3.90 -25.95 -12.54
CA GLN A 188 -4.46 -26.83 -11.52
C GLN A 188 -4.88 -26.05 -10.26
N LEU A 189 -4.05 -25.11 -9.82
CA LEU A 189 -4.33 -24.26 -8.66
C LEU A 189 -5.48 -23.29 -8.92
N LEU A 190 -5.57 -22.72 -10.13
CA LEU A 190 -6.70 -21.88 -10.54
C LEU A 190 -8.00 -22.69 -10.55
N ALA A 191 -8.01 -23.86 -11.20
CA ALA A 191 -9.17 -24.75 -11.24
C ALA A 191 -9.61 -25.20 -9.84
N GLN A 192 -8.66 -25.43 -8.93
CA GLN A 192 -8.97 -25.72 -7.53
C GLN A 192 -9.60 -24.51 -6.83
N SER A 193 -9.04 -23.31 -7.02
CA SER A 193 -9.56 -22.08 -6.42
C SER A 193 -10.98 -21.75 -6.91
N LEU A 194 -11.27 -22.00 -8.19
CA LEU A 194 -12.61 -21.86 -8.75
C LEU A 194 -13.62 -22.80 -8.08
N ARG A 195 -13.27 -24.08 -7.90
CA ARG A 195 -14.14 -25.06 -7.19
C ARG A 195 -14.42 -24.65 -5.74
N GLU A 196 -13.44 -24.05 -5.06
CA GLU A 196 -13.59 -23.61 -3.67
C GLU A 196 -14.50 -22.38 -3.51
N VAL A 197 -14.66 -21.57 -4.57
CA VAL A 197 -15.51 -20.37 -4.58
C VAL A 197 -16.88 -20.62 -5.26
N GLU A 198 -17.04 -21.74 -5.97
CA GLU A 198 -18.24 -22.06 -6.76
C GLU A 198 -19.54 -21.95 -5.96
N ARG A 199 -19.56 -22.44 -4.72
CA ARG A 199 -20.75 -22.39 -3.87
C ARG A 199 -21.16 -20.95 -3.53
N GLN A 200 -20.19 -20.10 -3.20
CA GLN A 200 -20.40 -18.69 -2.86
C GLN A 200 -20.80 -17.90 -4.11
N ALA A 201 -20.16 -18.16 -5.25
CA ALA A 201 -20.51 -17.55 -6.52
C ALA A 201 -21.95 -17.88 -6.94
N ALA A 202 -22.36 -19.14 -6.80
CA ALA A 202 -23.74 -19.56 -7.07
C ALA A 202 -24.75 -18.87 -6.15
N ALA A 203 -24.45 -18.74 -4.86
CA ALA A 203 -25.31 -18.03 -3.90
C ALA A 203 -25.48 -16.54 -4.27
N LEU A 204 -24.42 -15.92 -4.80
CA LEU A 204 -24.41 -14.53 -5.25
C LEU A 204 -24.85 -14.35 -6.72
N LYS A 205 -25.24 -15.44 -7.40
CA LYS A 205 -25.66 -15.47 -8.82
C LYS A 205 -24.60 -14.93 -9.79
N VAL A 206 -23.32 -15.17 -9.50
CA VAL A 206 -22.19 -14.77 -10.36
C VAL A 206 -21.66 -16.00 -11.09
N ASN A 207 -21.40 -15.87 -12.39
CA ASN A 207 -20.78 -16.93 -13.18
C ASN A 207 -19.25 -16.80 -13.10
N LEU A 208 -18.59 -17.81 -12.53
CA LEU A 208 -17.13 -17.82 -12.38
C LEU A 208 -16.36 -17.78 -13.70
N ARG A 209 -16.99 -18.23 -14.81
CA ARG A 209 -16.34 -18.22 -16.12
C ARG A 209 -16.16 -16.81 -16.68
N ASP A 210 -16.88 -15.84 -16.16
CA ASP A 210 -16.78 -14.46 -16.63
C ASP A 210 -15.45 -13.81 -16.18
N PHE A 211 -14.74 -14.42 -15.21
CA PHE A 211 -13.41 -13.99 -14.76
C PHE A 211 -12.25 -14.58 -15.55
N LEU A 212 -12.50 -15.51 -16.47
CA LEU A 212 -11.48 -16.24 -17.24
C LEU A 212 -11.33 -15.68 -18.65
#